data_AF-A0A6M3KGM7-F1
#
_entry.id   AF-A0A6M3KGM7-F1
#
_cell.length_a   1.000
_cell.length_b   1.000
_cell.length_c   1.000
_cell.angle_alpha   90.00
_cell.angle_beta   90.00
_cell.angle_gamma   90.00
#
_symmetry.space_group_name_H-M   'P 1'
#
loop_
_entity.id
_entity.type
_entity.pdbx_description
1 polymer ?
#
loop_
_entity_poly.entity_id
_entity_poly.type
_entity_poly.pdbx_seq_one_letter_code
_entity_poly.pdbx_strand_id
1 'polypeptide(L)' 'MSKIITCDKCGREVKEATKEKDPVTDRWFDLCDNCLKQYDLFWRNLEGIKNQRMHEWLTVKAKDAVS' A
#
# COMPACT_ATOMS: atom_id res chain seq x y z
N MET A 1 28.00 -8.75 14.04
CA MET A 1 27.14 -9.82 13.49
C MET A 1 25.81 -9.19 13.10
N SER A 2 25.38 -9.30 11.84
CA SER A 2 24.07 -8.76 11.41
C SER A 2 22.96 -9.70 11.87
N LYS A 3 21.91 -9.16 12.50
CA LYS A 3 20.74 -9.93 12.97
C LYS A 3 19.98 -10.47 11.75
N ILE A 4 19.61 -11.75 11.77
CA ILE A 4 18.71 -12.34 10.77
C ILE A 4 17.27 -11.97 11.18
N ILE A 5 16.49 -11.47 10.22
CA ILE A 5 15.10 -11.04 10.38
C ILE A 5 14.22 -11.90 9.48
N THR A 6 13.07 -12.34 9.97
CA THR A 6 12.09 -13.06 9.17
C THR A 6 11.10 -12.07 8.56
N CYS A 7 10.95 -12.08 7.24
CA CYS A 7 9.94 -11.26 6.57
C CYS A 7 8.53 -11.71 6.94
N ASP A 8 7.72 -10.82 7.52
CA ASP A 8 6.36 -11.12 7.99
C ASP A 8 5.42 -11.59 6.86
N LYS A 9 5.69 -11.14 5.62
CA LYS A 9 4.81 -11.43 4.49
C LYS A 9 5.08 -12.77 3.83
N CYS A 10 6.34 -13.18 3.73
CA CYS A 10 6.72 -14.38 2.98
C CYS A 10 7.48 -15.43 3.81
N GLY A 11 7.75 -15.15 5.09
CA GLY A 11 8.44 -16.06 6.01
C GLY A 11 9.93 -16.26 5.73
N ARG A 12 10.51 -15.59 4.72
CA ARG A 12 11.92 -15.75 4.36
C ARG A 12 12.83 -15.02 5.36
N GLU A 13 13.90 -15.68 5.74
CA GLU A 13 14.99 -15.09 6.51
C GLU A 13 15.84 -14.18 5.62
N VAL A 14 16.03 -12.94 6.07
CA VAL A 14 16.79 -11.90 5.38
C VAL A 14 17.74 -11.22 6.35
N LYS A 15 18.84 -10.68 5.83
CA LYS A 15 19.80 -9.92 6.65
C LYS A 15 19.32 -8.50 6.97
N GLU A 16 18.41 -7.99 6.13
CA GLU A 16 17.84 -6.65 6.21
C GLU A 16 16.37 -6.70 5.82
N ALA A 17 15.55 -5.96 6.55
CA ALA A 17 14.12 -5.79 6.30
C ALA A 17 13.73 -4.35 6.59
N THR A 18 12.74 -3.84 5.86
CA THR A 18 12.17 -2.51 6.06
C THR A 18 10.93 -2.62 6.94
N LYS A 19 10.85 -1.76 7.96
CA LYS A 19 9.67 -1.62 8.79
C LYS A 19 8.63 -0.74 8.10
N GLU A 20 7.49 -1.33 7.80
CA GLU A 20 6.36 -0.64 7.17
C GLU A 20 5.14 -0.68 8.08
N LYS A 21 4.36 0.41 8.11
CA LYS A 21 3.14 0.49 8.93
C LYS A 21 1.90 0.34 8.06
N ASP A 22 1.02 -0.58 8.44
CA ASP A 22 -0.27 -0.72 7.79
C ASP A 22 -1.15 0.52 8.02
N PRO A 23 -1.58 1.23 6.98
CA PRO A 23 -2.38 2.45 7.13
C PRO A 23 -3.81 2.17 7.58
N VAL A 24 -4.27 0.92 7.58
CA VAL A 24 -5.64 0.52 7.98
C VAL A 24 -5.64 -0.07 9.39
N THR A 25 -4.70 -0.97 9.69
CA THR A 25 -4.67 -1.69 10.98
C THR A 25 -3.67 -1.11 11.98
N ASP A 26 -2.91 -0.07 11.60
CA ASP A 26 -1.87 0.58 12.41
C ASP A 26 -0.74 -0.38 12.86
N ARG A 27 -0.65 -1.56 12.23
CA ARG A 27 0.30 -2.63 12.59
C ARG A 27 1.62 -2.44 11.85
N TRP A 28 2.73 -2.72 12.52
CA TRP A 28 4.06 -2.73 11.91
C TRP A 28 4.43 -4.11 11.36
N PHE A 29 5.09 -4.13 10.21
CA PHE A 29 5.61 -5.32 9.54
C PHE A 29 7.08 -5.16 9.16
N ASP A 30 7.88 -6.22 9.33
CA ASP A 30 9.22 -6.33 8.76
C ASP A 30 9.12 -6.99 7.36
N LEU A 31 9.35 -6.21 6.30
CA LEU A 31 9.24 -6.65 4.91
C LEU A 31 10.62 -6.75 4.24
N CYS A 32 10.87 -7.86 3.54
CA CYS A 32 12.01 -7.93 2.63
C CYS A 32 11.77 -7.06 1.38
N ASP A 33 12.84 -6.63 0.71
CA ASP A 33 12.79 -5.73 -0.45
C ASP A 33 11.75 -6.10 -1.51
N ASN A 34 11.63 -7.39 -1.83
CA ASN A 34 10.65 -7.83 -2.83
C ASN A 34 9.21 -7.67 -2.32
N CYS A 35 8.96 -8.03 -1.06
CA CYS A 35 7.63 -7.86 -0.46
C CYS A 35 7.28 -6.38 -0.28
N LEU A 36 8.25 -5.53 0.08
CA LEU A 36 8.06 -4.09 0.17
C LEU A 36 7.65 -3.49 -1.17
N LYS A 37 8.35 -3.82 -2.27
CA LYS A 37 7.99 -3.34 -3.62
C LYS A 37 6.57 -3.72 -4.03
N GLN A 38 6.15 -4.95 -3.73
CA GLN A 38 4.79 -5.41 -4.03
C GLN A 38 3.75 -4.69 -3.16
N TYR A 39 4.08 -4.45 -1.90
CA TYR A 39 3.22 -3.71 -0.98
C TYR A 39 3.04 -2.26 -1.42
N ASP A 40 4.12 -1.57 -1.80
CA ASP A 40 4.05 -0.19 -2.32
C ASP A 40 3.22 -0.09 -3.60
N LEU A 41 3.41 -1.04 -4.53
CA LEU A 41 2.62 -1.11 -5.77
C LEU A 41 1.14 -1.31 -5.48
N PHE A 42 0.81 -2.18 -4.52
CA PHE A 42 -0.58 -2.42 -4.10
C PHE A 42 -1.25 -1.14 -3.59
N TRP A 43 -0.59 -0.39 -2.71
CA TRP A 43 -1.17 0.86 -2.17
C TRP A 43 -1.29 1.96 -3.21
N ARG A 44 -0.29 2.13 -4.09
CA ARG A 44 -0.38 3.07 -5.22
C ARG A 44 -1.56 2.76 -6.13
N ASN A 45 -1.80 1.47 -6.42
CA ASN A 45 -2.94 1.06 -7.22
C ASN A 45 -4.28 1.34 -6.53
N LEU A 46 -4.38 1.08 -5.23
CA LEU A 46 -5.59 1.40 -4.45
C LEU A 46 -5.87 2.91 -4.43
N GLU A 47 -4.84 3.73 -4.26
CA GLU A 47 -4.95 5.19 -4.31
C GLU A 47 -5.41 5.67 -5.69
N GLY A 48 -4.86 5.09 -6.77
CA GLY A 48 -5.29 5.37 -8.14
C GLY A 48 -6.77 5.06 -8.36
N ILE A 49 -7.25 3.89 -7.91
CA ILE A 49 -8.67 3.51 -8.00
C ILE A 49 -9.56 4.47 -7.21
N LYS A 50 -9.14 4.87 -6.01
CA LYS A 50 -9.87 5.84 -5.19
C LYS A 50 -10.00 7.19 -5.89
N ASN A 51 -8.91 7.68 -6.49
CA ASN A 51 -8.89 8.94 -7.21
C ASN A 51 -9.76 8.89 -8.47
N GLN A 52 -9.75 7.77 -9.22
CA GLN A 52 -10.63 7.59 -10.38
C GLN A 52 -12.10 7.63 -9.99
N ARG A 53 -12.52 6.89 -8.95
CA ARG A 53 -13.92 6.89 -8.49
C ARG A 53 -14.36 8.26 -8.00
N MET A 54 -13.49 8.99 -7.31
CA MET A 54 -13.74 10.37 -6.90
C MET A 54 -13.97 11.27 -8.13
N HIS A 55 -13.14 11.14 -9.15
CA HIS A 55 -13.28 11.92 -10.38
C HIS A 55 -14.60 11.62 -11.10
N GLU A 56 -14.96 10.35 -11.26
CA GLU A 56 -16.23 9.93 -11.86
C GLU A 56 -17.44 10.51 -11.10
N TRP A 57 -17.41 10.47 -9.77
CA TRP A 57 -18.45 11.06 -8.94
C TRP A 57 -18.58 12.57 -9.11
N LEU A 58 -17.46 13.30 -9.12
CA LEU A 58 -17.44 14.75 -9.35
C LEU A 58 -18.00 15.10 -10.74
N THR A 59 -17.68 14.32 -11.77
CA THR A 59 -18.18 14.52 -13.13
C THR A 59 -19.70 14.33 -13.22
N VAL A 60 -20.28 13.35 -12.52
CA VAL A 60 -21.74 13.16 -12.46
C VAL A 60 -22.41 14.35 -11.75
N LYS A 61 -21.91 14.75 -10.57
CA LYS A 61 -22.43 15.89 -9.81
C LYS A 61 -22.41 17.20 -10.60
N ALA A 62 -21.37 17.42 -11.41
CA ALA A 62 -21.26 18.61 -12.24
C ALA A 62 -22.33 18.67 -13.35
N LYS A 63 -22.78 17.51 -13.87
CA LYS A 63 -23.85 17.47 -14.89
C LYS A 63 -25.22 17.82 -14.31
N ASP A 64 -25.51 17.38 -13.09
CA ASP A 64 -26.78 17.66 -12.41
C ASP A 64 -26.93 19.13 -11.99
N ALA A 65 -25.83 19.86 -11.80
CA ALA A 65 -25.84 21.28 -11.38
C ALA A 65 -26.10 22.28 -12.54
N VAL A 66 -26.10 21.80 -13.79
CA VAL A 66 -26.24 22.65 -15.00
C VAL A 66 -27.65 22.51 -15.63
N SER A 67 -28.57 21.78 -14.98
CA SER A 67 -30.00 21.72 -15.34
C SER A 67 -30.85 22.46 -14.31
#